data_AF-A0A6B2L494-F1
#
_entry.id   AF-A0A6B2L494-F1
#
_cell.length_a   1.000
_cell.length_b   1.000
_cell.length_c   1.000
_cell.angle_alpha   90.00
_cell.angle_beta   90.00
_cell.angle_gamma   90.00
#
_symmetry.space_group_name_H-M   'P 1'
#
loop_
_entity.id
_entity.type
_entity.pdbx_description
1 polymer ?
#
loop_
_entity_poly.entity_id
_entity_poly.type
_entity_poly.pdbx_seq_one_letter_code
_entity_poly.pdbx_strand_id
1 'polypeptide(L)'
;MDKAGTFWSITLPLTPGYYEYKFIVDGLWGYAMNKPIAFDTNGNVNNKITIKVMDVSYYAVYDGHAGSYAVDYVVENLHLNIQKALLYRWGQLEEYEDEEETEEDDVVWAIRKGFKETENRVISECRRRKDASGTCVCAALLVNNSNLYIANLGDCSAVVMQYRPETIRFTSSFVLSTVHRPKTEQQRIVDAGGWVNCEGYIIGEIACSRSLGDREFKFLEDLKAGGLFSRLEKPSTAGSRASSTVPIVSTVPIVASINTTLLACPPRLAIKEPSRPSFLPYQLVSPEPSIDLYSVALTQGLMVIASDGLWDLVSPSKAMALVDAAYARSKDLEEVVRVLIEESKRKGCLDDVTVLVFPLPASVKFTDCNKQQQH
;
A
#
# COMPACT_ATOMS: atom_id res chain seq x y z
N MET A 1 37.90 14.51 8.58
CA MET A 1 37.20 15.62 9.26
C MET A 1 37.38 16.83 8.39
N ASP A 2 36.28 17.39 7.91
CA ASP A 2 36.27 18.56 7.06
C ASP A 2 35.84 19.76 7.89
N LYS A 3 36.49 20.91 7.66
CA LYS A 3 36.20 22.16 8.39
C LYS A 3 35.42 23.10 7.48
N ALA A 4 34.18 23.39 7.85
CA ALA A 4 33.32 24.36 7.17
C ALA A 4 33.02 25.52 8.13
N GLY A 5 33.74 26.63 7.98
CA GLY A 5 33.63 27.78 8.89
C GLY A 5 34.03 27.43 10.33
N THR A 6 33.07 27.53 11.25
CA THR A 6 33.22 27.17 12.67
C THR A 6 32.90 25.71 12.98
N PHE A 7 32.43 24.94 12.01
CA PHE A 7 31.99 23.56 12.20
C PHE A 7 33.02 22.55 11.68
N TRP A 8 33.12 21.43 12.39
CA TRP A 8 33.87 20.25 11.96
C TRP A 8 32.88 19.13 11.68
N SER A 9 33.00 18.48 10.54
CA SER A 9 32.19 17.32 10.16
C SER A 9 33.09 16.13 9.80
N ILE A 10 32.58 14.92 10.00
CA ILE A 10 33.20 13.70 9.49
C ILE A 10 32.11 12.74 9.06
N THR A 11 32.24 12.21 7.85
CA THR A 11 31.37 11.15 7.35
C THR A 11 32.02 9.81 7.66
N LEU A 12 31.35 8.98 8.46
CA LEU A 12 31.80 7.64 8.81
C LEU A 12 30.84 6.62 8.20
N PRO A 13 31.29 5.73 7.29
CA PRO A 13 30.47 4.63 6.83
C PRO A 13 30.32 3.61 7.97
N LEU A 14 29.10 3.47 8.49
CA LEU A 14 28.78 2.48 9.53
C LEU A 14 28.02 1.32 8.90
N THR A 15 28.40 0.10 9.28
CA THR A 15 27.56 -1.06 9.01
C THR A 15 26.33 -1.01 9.92
N PRO A 16 25.32 -1.85 9.66
CA PRO A 16 24.19 -2.01 10.57
C PRO A 16 24.66 -2.50 11.94
N GLY A 17 24.08 -1.94 13.00
CA GLY A 17 24.47 -2.27 14.36
C GLY A 17 24.11 -1.21 15.37
N TYR A 18 24.40 -1.54 16.63
CA TYR A 18 24.31 -0.62 17.75
C TYR A 18 25.71 -0.06 18.01
N TYR A 19 25.83 1.26 18.02
CA TYR A 19 27.08 1.97 18.22
C TYR A 19 26.95 2.91 19.39
N GLU A 20 27.91 2.82 20.30
CA GLU A 20 28.14 3.83 21.32
C GLU A 20 29.29 4.72 20.88
N TYR A 21 29.12 6.03 21.04
CA TYR A 21 30.13 6.99 20.65
C TYR A 21 30.25 8.13 21.65
N LYS A 22 31.44 8.71 21.63
CA LYS A 22 31.84 9.93 22.35
C LYS A 22 32.76 10.73 21.46
N PHE A 23 32.95 11.98 21.83
CA PHE A 23 33.91 12.86 21.20
C PHE A 23 34.84 13.47 22.26
N ILE A 24 36.01 13.92 21.82
CA ILE A 24 36.97 14.62 22.69
C ILE A 24 37.00 16.07 22.25
N VAL A 25 36.79 17.00 23.18
CA VAL A 25 36.94 18.45 22.98
C VAL A 25 38.00 18.95 23.96
N ASP A 26 39.06 19.56 23.44
CA ASP A 26 40.17 20.10 24.25
C ASP A 26 40.77 19.10 25.26
N GLY A 27 40.84 17.82 24.87
CA GLY A 27 41.37 16.73 25.71
C GLY A 27 40.37 16.13 26.71
N LEU A 28 39.13 16.63 26.74
CA LEU A 28 38.07 16.15 27.61
C LEU A 28 37.06 15.30 26.84
N TRP A 29 36.75 14.11 27.36
CA TRP A 29 35.67 13.26 26.82
C TRP A 29 34.31 13.90 27.06
N GLY A 30 33.50 13.99 26.00
CA GLY A 30 32.16 14.55 26.03
C GLY A 30 31.15 13.71 25.23
N TYR A 31 29.88 13.99 25.48
CA TYR A 31 28.73 13.46 24.75
C TYR A 31 27.74 14.61 24.51
N ALA A 32 26.88 14.48 23.50
CA ALA A 32 25.86 15.45 23.15
C ALA A 32 24.62 15.21 24.02
N MET A 33 24.22 16.20 24.84
CA MET A 33 23.09 16.08 25.76
C MET A 33 21.73 15.95 25.06
N ASN A 34 21.62 16.42 23.82
CA ASN A 34 20.39 16.37 23.02
C ASN A 34 20.29 15.13 22.13
N LYS A 35 21.20 14.16 22.28
CA LYS A 35 21.19 12.91 21.52
C LYS A 35 20.94 11.73 22.47
N PRO A 36 20.38 10.60 21.97
CA PRO A 36 20.16 9.41 22.78
C PRO A 36 21.43 8.96 23.51
N ILE A 37 21.28 8.48 24.74
CA ILE A 37 22.39 8.02 25.59
C ILE A 37 22.31 6.52 25.94
N ALA A 38 23.46 5.96 26.29
CA ALA A 38 23.66 4.64 26.85
C ALA A 38 24.70 4.67 27.97
N PHE A 39 24.62 3.68 28.87
CA PHE A 39 25.58 3.50 29.95
C PHE A 39 26.43 2.27 29.66
N ASP A 40 27.75 2.43 29.68
CA ASP A 40 28.66 1.29 29.60
C ASP A 40 28.71 0.52 30.94
N THR A 41 29.43 -0.61 30.95
CA THR A 41 29.57 -1.47 32.14
C THR A 41 30.25 -0.79 33.32
N ASN A 42 30.94 0.33 33.09
CA ASN A 42 31.65 1.11 34.10
C ASN A 42 30.83 2.33 34.55
N GLY A 43 29.60 2.48 34.06
CA GLY A 43 28.69 3.59 34.39
C GLY A 43 28.98 4.88 33.62
N ASN A 44 29.86 4.88 32.61
CA ASN A 44 30.08 6.07 31.80
C ASN A 44 28.93 6.29 30.83
N VAL A 45 28.57 7.56 30.63
CA VAL A 45 27.52 7.97 29.70
C VAL A 45 28.10 8.13 28.29
N ASN A 46 27.64 7.34 27.32
CA ASN A 46 27.93 7.47 25.90
C ASN A 46 26.70 8.00 25.15
N ASN A 47 26.89 8.64 23.99
CA ASN A 47 25.78 8.70 23.05
C ASN A 47 25.58 7.34 22.38
N LYS A 48 24.36 7.05 21.96
CA LYS A 48 24.04 5.84 21.19
C LYS A 48 23.42 6.20 19.85
N ILE A 49 23.76 5.41 18.85
CA ILE A 49 23.11 5.39 17.55
C ILE A 49 22.85 3.94 17.15
N THR A 50 21.70 3.67 16.56
CA THR A 50 21.36 2.34 16.05
C THR A 50 21.15 2.45 14.55
N ILE A 51 22.02 1.82 13.79
CA ILE A 51 21.91 1.70 12.34
C ILE A 51 21.14 0.41 12.06
N LYS A 52 19.88 0.52 11.64
CA LYS A 52 19.07 -0.64 11.25
C LYS A 52 19.27 -0.90 9.75
N VAL A 53 19.50 -2.16 9.34
CA VAL A 53 19.11 -2.55 7.97
C VAL A 53 17.62 -2.67 8.00
N MET A 54 16.94 -1.87 7.19
CA MET A 54 15.59 -2.19 6.82
C MET A 54 15.66 -2.84 5.44
N ASP A 55 15.41 -4.14 5.41
CA ASP A 55 15.24 -4.85 4.14
C ASP A 55 13.82 -4.56 3.64
N VAL A 56 13.70 -3.89 2.50
CA VAL A 56 12.42 -3.49 1.93
C VAL A 56 12.31 -4.06 0.53
N SER A 57 11.37 -4.98 0.34
CA SER A 57 10.96 -5.42 -0.99
C SER A 57 9.67 -4.71 -1.38
N TYR A 58 9.63 -4.16 -2.60
CA TYR A 58 8.47 -3.48 -3.16
C TYR A 58 7.95 -4.26 -4.38
N TYR A 59 6.67 -4.57 -4.37
CA TYR A 59 5.96 -5.25 -5.44
C TYR A 59 4.71 -4.45 -5.77
N ALA A 60 4.40 -4.21 -7.04
CA ALA A 60 3.18 -3.49 -7.38
C ALA A 60 2.61 -3.91 -8.73
N VAL A 61 1.30 -3.81 -8.84
CA VAL A 61 0.57 -3.81 -10.11
C VAL A 61 -0.04 -2.43 -10.30
N TYR A 62 0.08 -1.94 -11.53
CA TYR A 62 -0.44 -0.67 -11.97
C TYR A 62 -1.43 -0.94 -13.09
N ASP A 63 -2.56 -0.24 -13.06
CA ASP A 63 -3.58 -0.34 -14.09
C ASP A 63 -3.85 1.07 -14.61
N GLY A 64 -3.61 1.30 -15.89
CA GLY A 64 -3.56 2.64 -16.48
C GLY A 64 -4.73 2.86 -17.44
N HIS A 65 -5.29 4.05 -17.43
CA HIS A 65 -6.43 4.39 -18.29
C HIS A 65 -6.34 5.80 -18.85
N ALA A 66 -7.12 6.05 -19.92
CA ALA A 66 -7.21 7.34 -20.62
C ALA A 66 -5.86 7.92 -21.12
N GLY A 67 -4.88 7.06 -21.36
CA GLY A 67 -3.52 7.39 -21.81
C GLY A 67 -2.46 6.64 -21.01
N SER A 68 -1.19 6.73 -21.39
CA SER A 68 -0.11 6.01 -20.71
C SER A 68 0.70 6.89 -19.74
N TYR A 69 0.61 8.22 -19.85
CA TYR A 69 1.54 9.11 -19.14
C TYR A 69 1.53 8.92 -17.62
N ALA A 70 0.35 8.84 -17.00
CA ALA A 70 0.20 8.64 -15.57
C ALA A 70 0.83 7.31 -15.12
N VAL A 71 0.49 6.19 -15.79
CA VAL A 71 1.04 4.87 -15.43
C VAL A 71 2.56 4.81 -15.66
N ASP A 72 3.06 5.33 -16.79
CA ASP A 72 4.49 5.37 -17.10
C ASP A 72 5.27 6.13 -16.01
N TYR A 73 4.78 7.30 -15.61
CA TYR A 73 5.41 8.09 -14.57
C TYR A 73 5.37 7.39 -13.20
N VAL A 74 4.23 6.80 -12.84
CA VAL A 74 4.01 6.18 -11.53
C VAL A 74 4.87 4.93 -11.35
N VAL A 75 4.98 4.09 -12.39
CA VAL A 75 5.86 2.90 -12.41
C VAL A 75 7.31 3.30 -12.12
N GLU A 76 7.79 4.36 -12.76
CA GLU A 76 9.18 4.83 -12.62
C GLU A 76 9.48 5.52 -11.29
N ASN A 77 8.48 6.17 -10.65
CA ASN A 77 8.76 7.13 -9.59
C ASN A 77 8.14 6.80 -8.22
N LEU A 78 7.02 6.07 -8.15
CA LEU A 78 6.30 5.89 -6.87
C LEU A 78 7.17 5.23 -5.81
N HIS A 79 7.84 4.14 -6.18
CA HIS A 79 8.71 3.39 -5.28
C HIS A 79 9.93 4.20 -4.83
N LEU A 80 10.46 5.08 -5.69
CA LEU A 80 11.56 6.00 -5.35
C LEU A 80 11.13 7.07 -4.36
N ASN A 81 9.93 7.64 -4.52
CA ASN A 81 9.40 8.63 -3.59
C ASN A 81 9.12 7.99 -2.22
N ILE A 82 8.56 6.78 -2.18
CA ILE A 82 8.39 6.02 -0.93
C ILE A 82 9.75 5.73 -0.28
N GLN A 83 10.73 5.27 -1.06
CA GLN A 83 12.09 5.02 -0.57
C GLN A 83 12.70 6.30 0.03
N LYS A 84 12.61 7.43 -0.66
CA LYS A 84 13.13 8.72 -0.16
C LYS A 84 12.48 9.10 1.17
N ALA A 85 11.16 8.95 1.28
CA ALA A 85 10.43 9.22 2.52
C ALA A 85 10.83 8.27 3.66
N LEU A 86 11.05 6.98 3.37
CA LEU A 86 11.54 6.00 4.35
C LEU A 86 12.95 6.35 4.83
N LEU A 87 13.86 6.72 3.93
CA LEU A 87 15.23 7.12 4.27
C LEU A 87 15.24 8.31 5.22
N TYR A 88 14.34 9.28 5.01
CA TYR A 88 14.17 10.40 5.93
C TYR A 88 13.67 9.96 7.32
N ARG A 89 12.56 9.21 7.39
CA ARG A 89 12.02 8.74 8.68
C ARG A 89 13.01 7.87 9.46
N TRP A 90 13.85 7.12 8.75
CA TRP A 90 14.89 6.29 9.36
C TRP A 90 16.21 7.03 9.62
N GLY A 91 16.25 8.36 9.44
CA GLY A 91 17.39 9.20 9.78
C GLY A 91 18.60 9.03 8.86
N GLN A 92 18.38 8.50 7.65
CA GLN A 92 19.40 8.34 6.61
C GLN A 92 19.43 9.51 5.62
N LEU A 93 18.44 10.41 5.70
CA LEU A 93 18.39 11.67 4.95
C LEU A 93 18.22 12.82 5.95
N GLU A 94 19.06 13.86 5.85
CA GLU A 94 19.10 14.96 6.83
C GLU A 94 17.99 15.99 6.63
N GLU A 95 17.54 16.20 5.38
CA GLU A 95 16.52 17.18 5.03
C GLU A 95 15.44 16.55 4.17
N TYR A 96 14.19 16.92 4.45
CA TYR A 96 13.04 16.54 3.65
C TYR A 96 12.14 17.75 3.45
N GLU A 97 11.74 17.99 2.20
CA GLU A 97 10.77 19.04 1.90
C GLU A 97 9.43 18.63 2.54
N ASP A 98 8.93 19.45 3.47
CA ASP A 98 7.67 19.26 4.20
C ASP A 98 7.78 18.20 5.33
N GLU A 99 8.42 18.64 6.43
CA GLU A 99 8.51 17.95 7.73
C GLU A 99 7.17 18.04 8.47
N GLU A 100 6.46 16.92 8.55
CA GLU A 100 5.23 16.80 9.33
C GLU A 100 5.51 15.94 10.57
N GLU A 101 5.38 16.52 11.76
CA GLU A 101 5.46 15.76 13.01
C GLU A 101 4.17 14.98 13.21
N THR A 102 4.28 13.65 13.24
CA THR A 102 3.14 12.72 13.36
C THR A 102 3.54 11.50 14.18
N GLU A 103 2.57 10.95 14.91
CA GLU A 103 2.67 9.69 15.67
C GLU A 103 2.43 8.45 14.79
N GLU A 104 2.25 8.64 13.49
CA GLU A 104 2.06 7.56 12.53
C GLU A 104 3.29 6.65 12.42
N ASP A 105 3.06 5.36 12.15
CA ASP A 105 4.09 4.40 11.75
C ASP A 105 4.90 4.93 10.56
N ASP A 106 6.23 4.87 10.66
CA ASP A 106 7.15 5.46 9.67
C ASP A 106 6.90 4.97 8.24
N VAL A 107 6.54 3.69 8.08
CA VAL A 107 6.30 3.10 6.76
C VAL A 107 4.97 3.57 6.20
N VAL A 108 3.93 3.65 7.03
CA VAL A 108 2.62 4.20 6.62
C VAL A 108 2.76 5.65 6.17
N TRP A 109 3.48 6.47 6.95
CA TRP A 109 3.76 7.85 6.59
C TRP A 109 4.50 7.94 5.26
N ALA A 110 5.55 7.13 5.08
CA ALA A 110 6.35 7.15 3.87
C ALA A 110 5.57 6.69 2.63
N ILE A 111 4.67 5.71 2.76
CA ILE A 111 3.75 5.31 1.70
C ILE A 111 2.86 6.51 1.33
N ARG A 112 2.18 7.13 2.29
CA ARG A 112 1.30 8.28 2.01
C ARG A 112 2.06 9.45 1.38
N LYS A 113 3.24 9.76 1.89
CA LYS A 113 4.09 10.82 1.35
C LYS A 113 4.50 10.50 -0.09
N GLY A 114 4.92 9.26 -0.36
CA GLY A 114 5.25 8.82 -1.71
C GLY A 114 4.10 8.94 -2.70
N PHE A 115 2.88 8.54 -2.30
CA PHE A 115 1.67 8.74 -3.13
C PHE A 115 1.35 10.23 -3.33
N LYS A 116 1.40 11.06 -2.28
CA LYS A 116 1.14 12.52 -2.34
C LYS A 116 2.12 13.23 -3.29
N GLU A 117 3.41 12.95 -3.18
CA GLU A 117 4.44 13.56 -4.03
C GLU A 117 4.32 13.11 -5.49
N THR A 118 4.06 11.82 -5.70
CA THR A 118 3.85 11.27 -7.04
C THR A 118 2.63 11.90 -7.69
N GLU A 119 1.50 11.98 -6.98
CA GLU A 119 0.27 12.65 -7.43
C GLU A 119 0.53 14.10 -7.84
N ASN A 120 1.16 14.89 -6.97
CA ASN A 120 1.43 16.30 -7.24
C ASN A 120 2.20 16.49 -8.56
N ARG A 121 3.16 15.60 -8.81
CA ARG A 121 3.97 15.63 -10.01
C ARG A 121 3.22 15.14 -11.25
N VAL A 122 2.42 14.09 -11.13
CA VAL A 122 1.52 13.59 -12.20
C VAL A 122 0.52 14.69 -12.59
N ILE A 123 -0.18 15.31 -11.64
CA ILE A 123 -1.16 16.38 -11.90
C ILE A 123 -0.52 17.57 -12.63
N SER A 124 0.65 18.01 -12.16
CA SER A 124 1.39 19.11 -12.78
C SER A 124 1.72 18.82 -14.24
N GLU A 125 2.26 17.64 -14.51
CA GLU A 125 2.69 17.25 -15.85
C GLU A 125 1.52 16.92 -16.79
N CYS A 126 0.46 16.26 -16.29
CA CYS A 126 -0.78 16.04 -17.03
C CYS A 126 -1.41 17.36 -17.44
N ARG A 127 -1.44 18.36 -16.55
CA ARG A 127 -1.93 19.72 -16.88
C ARG A 127 -1.09 20.35 -17.99
N ARG A 128 0.23 20.29 -17.89
CA ARG A 128 1.15 20.85 -18.90
C ARG A 128 0.99 20.17 -20.26
N ARG A 129 0.78 18.85 -20.26
CA ARG A 129 0.62 18.02 -21.46
C ARG A 129 -0.80 18.00 -22.03
N LYS A 130 -1.80 18.49 -21.28
CA LYS A 130 -3.23 18.30 -21.55
C LYS A 130 -3.59 16.81 -21.65
N ASP A 131 -3.00 16.02 -20.78
CA ASP A 131 -3.19 14.58 -20.69
C ASP A 131 -4.22 14.28 -19.58
N ALA A 132 -5.16 13.37 -19.88
CA ALA A 132 -6.24 12.99 -18.98
C ALA A 132 -6.02 11.63 -18.32
N SER A 133 -4.84 11.03 -18.49
CA SER A 133 -4.55 9.69 -17.97
C SER A 133 -4.62 9.62 -16.45
N GLY A 134 -4.98 8.44 -16.00
CA GLY A 134 -4.94 8.05 -14.59
C GLY A 134 -4.40 6.64 -14.44
N THR A 135 -4.14 6.25 -13.20
CA THR A 135 -3.74 4.88 -12.89
C THR A 135 -4.15 4.45 -11.48
N CYS A 136 -4.65 3.22 -11.38
CA CYS A 136 -4.82 2.48 -10.14
C CYS A 136 -3.51 1.79 -9.75
N VAL A 137 -3.31 1.58 -8.44
CA VAL A 137 -2.08 1.00 -7.87
C VAL A 137 -2.43 0.03 -6.75
N CYS A 138 -1.91 -1.19 -6.81
CA CYS A 138 -1.85 -2.09 -5.65
C CYS A 138 -0.40 -2.43 -5.37
N ALA A 139 0.14 -1.90 -4.27
CA ALA A 139 1.53 -2.09 -3.87
C ALA A 139 1.62 -2.89 -2.56
N ALA A 140 2.59 -3.81 -2.51
CA ALA A 140 2.97 -4.57 -1.34
C ALA A 140 4.41 -4.23 -0.95
N LEU A 141 4.59 -3.75 0.28
CA LEU A 141 5.89 -3.48 0.88
C LEU A 141 6.14 -4.50 1.98
N LEU A 142 7.15 -5.34 1.75
CA LEU A 142 7.63 -6.31 2.73
C LEU A 142 8.84 -5.73 3.44
N VAL A 143 8.68 -5.41 4.72
CA VAL A 143 9.71 -4.80 5.56
C VAL A 143 10.26 -5.84 6.54
N ASN A 144 11.58 -6.01 6.54
CA ASN A 144 12.33 -6.95 7.37
C ASN A 144 11.79 -8.37 7.31
N ASN A 145 11.26 -8.78 6.16
CA ASN A 145 10.66 -10.10 5.94
C ASN A 145 9.59 -10.52 6.97
N SER A 146 8.99 -9.55 7.67
CA SER A 146 8.12 -9.80 8.83
C SER A 146 6.86 -8.95 8.84
N ASN A 147 6.92 -7.73 8.29
CA ASN A 147 5.78 -6.82 8.20
C ASN A 147 5.44 -6.60 6.73
N LEU A 148 4.19 -6.91 6.36
CA LEU A 148 3.66 -6.73 5.03
C LEU A 148 2.64 -5.59 5.05
N TYR A 149 2.95 -4.52 4.32
CA TYR A 149 2.06 -3.38 4.12
C TYR A 149 1.44 -3.50 2.73
N ILE A 150 0.12 -3.46 2.64
CA ILE A 150 -0.63 -3.44 1.38
C ILE A 150 -1.22 -2.03 1.21
N ALA A 151 -0.69 -1.29 0.25
CA ALA A 151 -1.18 0.02 -0.14
C ALA A 151 -2.00 -0.12 -1.43
N ASN A 152 -3.32 0.04 -1.33
CA ASN A 152 -4.22 -0.07 -2.47
C ASN A 152 -4.90 1.25 -2.80
N LEU A 153 -4.93 1.60 -4.09
CA LEU A 153 -5.54 2.79 -4.68
C LEU A 153 -6.26 2.37 -5.96
N GLY A 154 -7.58 2.24 -5.92
CA GLY A 154 -8.36 1.76 -7.07
C GLY A 154 -8.89 0.34 -6.90
N ASP A 155 -9.10 -0.33 -8.03
CA ASP A 155 -9.80 -1.61 -8.23
C ASP A 155 -8.88 -2.82 -8.40
N CYS A 156 -7.57 -2.62 -8.51
CA CYS A 156 -6.57 -3.66 -8.32
C CYS A 156 -6.73 -4.37 -6.95
N SER A 157 -6.25 -5.61 -6.85
CA SER A 157 -6.34 -6.37 -5.59
C SER A 157 -5.15 -7.27 -5.32
N ALA A 158 -4.86 -7.42 -4.02
CA ALA A 158 -3.81 -8.25 -3.45
C ALA A 158 -4.43 -9.43 -2.69
N VAL A 159 -4.05 -10.65 -3.06
CA VAL A 159 -4.54 -11.90 -2.45
C VAL A 159 -3.36 -12.75 -2.01
N VAL A 160 -3.35 -13.17 -0.74
CA VAL A 160 -2.41 -14.18 -0.25
C VAL A 160 -3.03 -15.56 -0.36
N MET A 161 -2.27 -16.50 -0.90
CA MET A 161 -2.63 -17.91 -1.01
C MET A 161 -1.66 -18.73 -0.16
N GLN A 162 -2.16 -19.30 0.93
CA GLN A 162 -1.35 -20.09 1.85
C GLN A 162 -1.32 -21.54 1.42
N TYR A 163 -0.14 -22.16 1.50
CA TYR A 163 0.04 -23.59 1.26
C TYR A 163 0.71 -24.27 2.44
N ARG A 164 0.46 -25.57 2.61
CA ARG A 164 1.16 -26.40 3.58
C ARG A 164 2.51 -26.86 2.99
N PRO A 165 3.66 -26.56 3.60
CA PRO A 165 4.96 -26.93 3.06
C PRO A 165 5.12 -28.43 2.83
N GLU A 166 4.53 -29.27 3.68
CA GLU A 166 4.69 -30.73 3.61
C GLU A 166 4.02 -31.33 2.38
N THR A 167 2.92 -30.73 1.93
CA THR A 167 2.11 -31.26 0.83
C THR A 167 2.14 -30.35 -0.41
N ILE A 168 2.63 -29.12 -0.28
CA ILE A 168 2.57 -28.05 -1.28
C ILE A 168 1.12 -27.85 -1.77
N ARG A 169 0.16 -28.05 -0.86
CA ARG A 169 -1.27 -27.86 -1.15
C ARG A 169 -1.74 -26.53 -0.61
N PHE A 170 -2.33 -25.73 -1.48
CA PHE A 170 -2.97 -24.49 -1.09
C PHE A 170 -4.27 -24.78 -0.33
N THR A 171 -4.41 -24.17 0.84
CA THR A 171 -5.52 -24.46 1.75
C THR A 171 -6.45 -23.28 1.96
N SER A 172 -5.96 -22.07 1.74
CA SER A 172 -6.68 -20.84 2.07
C SER A 172 -6.22 -19.68 1.19
N SER A 173 -7.17 -18.84 0.79
CA SER A 173 -6.93 -17.60 0.05
C SER A 173 -7.59 -16.43 0.80
N PHE A 174 -6.86 -15.35 1.04
CA PHE A 174 -7.35 -14.16 1.72
C PHE A 174 -7.07 -12.92 0.87
N VAL A 175 -8.09 -12.09 0.68
CA VAL A 175 -7.93 -10.74 0.11
C VAL A 175 -7.32 -9.86 1.19
N LEU A 176 -6.19 -9.22 0.88
CA LEU A 176 -5.45 -8.35 1.81
C LEU A 176 -5.65 -6.86 1.52
N SER A 177 -6.14 -6.50 0.34
CA SER A 177 -6.38 -5.10 -0.06
C SER A 177 -7.85 -4.70 0.14
N THR A 178 -8.08 -3.45 0.53
CA THR A 178 -9.40 -2.82 0.39
C THR A 178 -9.58 -2.31 -1.05
N VAL A 179 -10.51 -2.91 -1.80
CA VAL A 179 -10.80 -2.55 -3.21
C VAL A 179 -11.73 -1.34 -3.27
N HIS A 180 -11.38 -0.34 -4.07
CA HIS A 180 -12.07 0.95 -4.12
C HIS A 180 -12.90 1.14 -5.40
N ARG A 181 -14.16 0.71 -5.37
CA ARG A 181 -15.10 0.95 -6.48
C ARG A 181 -16.04 2.12 -6.18
N PRO A 182 -16.55 2.85 -7.19
CA PRO A 182 -17.48 3.96 -6.95
C PRO A 182 -18.72 3.58 -6.14
N LYS A 183 -19.24 2.36 -6.33
CA LYS A 183 -20.39 1.86 -5.55
C LYS A 183 -20.08 1.68 -4.06
N THR A 184 -18.84 1.34 -3.69
CA THR A 184 -18.44 1.19 -2.28
C THR A 184 -18.07 2.53 -1.66
N GLU A 185 -17.57 3.48 -2.46
CA GLU A 185 -17.15 4.82 -2.03
C GLU A 185 -18.24 5.90 -2.21
N GLN A 186 -19.49 5.49 -2.41
CA GLN A 186 -20.57 6.38 -2.86
C GLN A 186 -20.80 7.57 -1.91
N GLN A 187 -20.71 7.36 -0.59
CA GLN A 187 -20.90 8.45 0.37
C GLN A 187 -19.86 9.56 0.18
N ARG A 188 -18.58 9.20 0.03
CA ARG A 188 -17.49 10.17 -0.23
C ARG A 188 -17.73 10.94 -1.54
N ILE A 189 -18.18 10.24 -2.58
CA ILE A 189 -18.46 10.84 -3.89
C ILE A 189 -19.64 11.82 -3.82
N VAL A 190 -20.69 11.47 -3.08
CA VAL A 190 -21.86 12.33 -2.85
C VAL A 190 -21.52 13.54 -1.99
N ASP A 191 -20.72 13.36 -0.93
CA ASP A 191 -20.20 14.47 -0.11
C ASP A 191 -19.39 15.46 -0.97
N ALA A 192 -18.68 14.94 -1.98
CA ALA A 192 -17.95 15.72 -2.98
C ALA A 192 -18.85 16.26 -4.11
N GLY A 193 -20.18 16.25 -3.95
CA GLY A 193 -21.15 16.80 -4.90
C GLY A 193 -21.43 15.96 -6.14
N GLY A 194 -20.85 14.76 -6.25
CA GLY A 194 -21.04 13.86 -7.37
C GLY A 194 -22.15 12.83 -7.17
N TRP A 195 -22.22 11.89 -8.11
CA TRP A 195 -23.12 10.75 -8.04
C TRP A 195 -22.53 9.57 -8.81
N VAL A 196 -23.04 8.37 -8.52
CA VAL A 196 -22.61 7.11 -9.15
C VAL A 196 -23.81 6.50 -9.85
N ASN A 197 -23.66 6.14 -11.13
CA ASN A 197 -24.72 5.51 -11.92
C ASN A 197 -24.89 4.00 -11.56
N CYS A 198 -25.91 3.34 -12.13
CA CYS A 198 -26.16 1.92 -11.85
C CYS A 198 -25.05 0.98 -12.37
N GLU A 199 -24.29 1.41 -13.37
CA GLU A 199 -23.17 0.67 -13.95
C GLU A 199 -21.90 0.82 -13.11
N GLY A 200 -21.78 1.87 -12.28
CA GLY A 200 -20.64 2.11 -11.42
C GLY A 200 -19.77 3.31 -11.85
N TYR A 201 -20.23 4.15 -12.77
CA TYR A 201 -19.50 5.34 -13.21
C TYR A 201 -19.85 6.56 -12.37
N ILE A 202 -18.82 7.31 -11.96
CA ILE A 202 -18.96 8.63 -11.32
C ILE A 202 -19.33 9.63 -12.40
N ILE A 203 -20.42 10.38 -12.18
CA ILE A 203 -21.01 11.35 -13.11
C ILE A 203 -21.23 10.83 -14.55
N GLY A 204 -21.29 9.50 -14.69
CA GLY A 204 -21.41 8.80 -15.97
C GLY A 204 -20.13 8.72 -16.80
N GLU A 205 -18.95 9.01 -16.24
CA GLU A 205 -17.70 9.12 -17.01
C GLU A 205 -16.58 8.18 -16.55
N ILE A 206 -16.33 8.04 -15.23
CA ILE A 206 -15.17 7.28 -14.73
C ILE A 206 -15.59 6.13 -13.82
N ALA A 207 -15.05 4.93 -14.06
CA ALA A 207 -15.34 3.71 -13.31
C ALA A 207 -14.45 3.53 -12.06
N CYS A 208 -13.37 4.30 -11.94
CA CYS A 208 -12.45 4.25 -10.80
C CYS A 208 -12.81 5.33 -9.77
N SER A 209 -12.81 4.96 -8.49
CA SER A 209 -13.08 5.91 -7.39
C SER A 209 -11.82 6.49 -6.76
N ARG A 210 -10.68 5.82 -6.94
CA ARG A 210 -9.38 6.29 -6.47
C ARG A 210 -8.34 5.98 -7.51
N SER A 211 -7.43 6.91 -7.76
CA SER A 211 -6.36 6.79 -8.75
C SER A 211 -5.36 7.93 -8.59
N LEU A 212 -4.16 7.76 -9.15
CA LEU A 212 -3.25 8.87 -9.45
C LEU A 212 -3.60 9.44 -10.82
N GLY A 213 -3.43 10.75 -11.04
CA GLY A 213 -3.87 11.40 -12.29
C GLY A 213 -5.35 11.78 -12.27
N ASP A 214 -6.12 11.56 -13.35
CA ASP A 214 -7.57 11.86 -13.42
C ASP A 214 -7.94 13.28 -12.94
N ARG A 215 -7.10 14.24 -13.33
CA ARG A 215 -7.13 15.62 -12.84
C ARG A 215 -8.51 16.28 -12.96
N GLU A 216 -9.24 15.97 -14.02
CA GLU A 216 -10.57 16.51 -14.32
C GLU A 216 -11.60 16.19 -13.23
N PHE A 217 -11.38 15.13 -12.45
CA PHE A 217 -12.27 14.67 -11.37
C PHE A 217 -11.79 15.10 -9.97
N LYS A 218 -10.69 15.86 -9.88
CA LYS A 218 -10.05 16.26 -8.62
C LYS A 218 -10.14 17.76 -8.33
N PHE A 219 -10.30 18.58 -9.37
CA PHE A 219 -10.34 20.04 -9.23
C PHE A 219 -11.57 20.62 -9.93
N LEU A 220 -12.26 21.51 -9.23
CA LEU A 220 -13.47 22.16 -9.75
C LEU A 220 -13.20 22.98 -11.04
N GLU A 221 -12.04 23.64 -11.11
CA GLU A 221 -11.62 24.40 -12.30
C GLU A 221 -11.48 23.48 -13.51
N ASP A 222 -10.96 22.27 -13.30
CA ASP A 222 -10.71 21.30 -14.36
C ASP A 222 -11.98 20.59 -14.78
N LEU A 223 -12.86 20.28 -13.83
CA LEU A 223 -14.20 19.78 -14.10
C LEU A 223 -15.01 20.76 -14.97
N LYS A 224 -14.85 22.08 -14.73
CA LYS A 224 -15.45 23.14 -15.56
C LYS A 224 -14.79 23.22 -16.93
N ALA A 225 -13.46 23.23 -16.98
CA ALA A 225 -12.70 23.34 -18.23
C ALA A 225 -12.96 22.14 -19.17
N GLY A 226 -13.12 20.93 -18.62
CA GLY A 226 -13.48 19.72 -19.35
C GLY A 226 -14.97 19.59 -19.68
N GLY A 227 -15.81 20.55 -19.30
CA GLY A 227 -17.26 20.52 -19.56
C GLY A 227 -18.04 19.46 -18.75
N LEU A 228 -17.41 18.87 -17.74
CA LEU A 228 -18.01 17.85 -16.86
C LEU A 228 -18.86 18.45 -15.73
N PHE A 229 -18.69 19.74 -15.44
CA PHE A 229 -19.41 20.42 -14.35
C PHE A 229 -20.94 20.34 -14.52
N SER A 230 -21.46 20.42 -15.75
CA SER A 230 -22.89 20.29 -16.04
C SER A 230 -23.46 18.92 -15.68
N ARG A 231 -22.61 17.88 -15.57
CA ARG A 231 -23.01 16.52 -15.23
C ARG A 231 -23.13 16.29 -13.73
N LEU A 232 -22.74 17.23 -12.89
CA LEU A 232 -22.99 17.15 -11.44
C LEU A 232 -24.49 17.17 -11.12
N GLU A 233 -25.29 17.82 -11.96
CA GLU A 233 -26.75 17.74 -11.88
C GLU A 233 -27.18 16.31 -12.25
N LYS A 234 -27.64 15.54 -11.25
CA LYS A 234 -28.22 14.21 -11.51
C LYS A 234 -29.29 14.35 -12.58
N PRO A 235 -29.27 13.56 -13.67
CA PRO A 235 -30.35 13.57 -14.64
C PRO A 235 -31.67 13.33 -13.90
N SER A 236 -32.62 14.24 -14.06
CA SER A 236 -33.91 14.17 -13.38
C SER A 236 -34.53 12.81 -13.67
N THR A 237 -34.73 12.02 -12.62
CA THR A 237 -35.41 10.73 -12.72
C THR A 237 -36.83 11.00 -13.18
N ALA A 238 -37.10 10.81 -14.46
CA ALA A 238 -38.46 10.69 -14.96
C ALA A 238 -39.09 9.45 -14.32
N GLY A 239 -39.92 9.66 -13.30
CA GLY A 239 -40.97 8.76 -12.85
C GLY A 239 -40.53 7.46 -12.16
N SER A 240 -40.41 7.47 -10.83
CA SER A 240 -40.69 6.29 -10.02
C SER A 240 -41.33 6.70 -8.71
N ARG A 241 -42.59 6.28 -8.53
CA ARG A 241 -43.40 6.50 -7.33
C ARG A 241 -42.73 5.86 -6.11
N ALA A 242 -42.73 6.60 -5.02
CA ALA A 242 -42.32 6.12 -3.70
C ALA A 242 -43.18 4.91 -3.28
N SER A 243 -42.52 3.85 -2.80
CA SER A 243 -43.15 2.84 -1.94
C SER A 243 -42.37 2.79 -0.63
N SER A 244 -43.05 3.20 0.44
CA SER A 244 -42.62 3.15 1.82
C SER A 244 -42.65 1.71 2.34
N THR A 245 -41.56 1.21 2.92
CA THR A 245 -41.62 0.27 4.06
C THR A 245 -40.32 0.32 4.87
N VAL A 246 -40.48 0.38 6.19
CA VAL A 246 -39.48 0.50 7.26
C VAL A 246 -38.98 -0.91 7.66
N PRO A 247 -37.75 -1.09 8.19
CA PRO A 247 -37.18 -2.42 8.45
C PRO A 247 -37.62 -3.00 9.80
N ILE A 248 -37.64 -4.34 9.91
CA ILE A 248 -37.83 -5.07 11.17
C ILE A 248 -36.56 -5.86 11.50
N VAL A 249 -36.18 -5.79 12.79
CA VAL A 249 -34.98 -6.34 13.41
C VAL A 249 -35.27 -7.69 14.09
N SER A 250 -34.21 -8.51 14.20
CA SER A 250 -33.96 -9.58 15.20
C SER A 250 -34.37 -11.03 14.86
N THR A 251 -33.40 -11.95 14.85
CA THR A 251 -33.07 -12.80 16.02
C THR A 251 -31.91 -13.77 15.70
N VAL A 252 -31.08 -14.02 16.71
CA VAL A 252 -30.00 -15.05 16.81
C VAL A 252 -30.55 -16.10 17.81
N PRO A 253 -30.34 -17.44 17.70
CA PRO A 253 -29.11 -18.07 18.23
C PRO A 253 -28.61 -19.46 17.72
N ILE A 254 -27.27 -19.61 17.88
CA ILE A 254 -26.47 -20.73 18.45
C ILE A 254 -26.08 -21.99 17.63
N VAL A 255 -24.77 -22.02 17.34
CA VAL A 255 -23.69 -23.05 17.56
C VAL A 255 -23.81 -24.47 16.99
N ALA A 256 -22.80 -24.85 16.19
CA ALA A 256 -22.13 -26.14 16.31
C ALA A 256 -20.61 -25.99 16.08
N SER A 257 -19.84 -26.50 17.03
CA SER A 257 -18.38 -26.58 17.06
C SER A 257 -17.86 -27.65 16.10
N ILE A 258 -16.84 -27.32 15.31
CA ILE A 258 -15.89 -28.30 14.77
C ILE A 258 -14.49 -27.67 14.87
N ASN A 259 -13.64 -28.28 15.69
CA ASN A 259 -12.21 -28.00 15.76
C ASN A 259 -11.58 -28.24 14.39
N THR A 260 -11.39 -27.16 13.63
CA THR A 260 -10.42 -27.11 12.55
C THR A 260 -9.46 -26.00 12.96
N THR A 261 -8.17 -26.29 13.00
CA THR A 261 -7.14 -25.25 13.13
C THR A 261 -7.26 -24.34 11.91
N LEU A 262 -8.13 -23.34 12.01
CA LEU A 262 -8.33 -22.29 11.03
C LEU A 262 -7.08 -21.44 11.08
N LEU A 263 -6.23 -21.57 10.06
CA LEU A 263 -5.29 -20.50 9.73
C LEU A 263 -6.17 -19.30 9.38
N ALA A 264 -6.37 -18.40 10.35
CA ALA A 264 -7.08 -17.16 10.14
C ALA A 264 -6.30 -16.30 9.13
N CYS A 265 -7.00 -15.37 8.48
CA CYS A 265 -6.34 -14.26 7.77
C CYS A 265 -5.23 -13.72 8.68
N PRO A 266 -4.01 -13.47 8.18
CA PRO A 266 -2.96 -12.89 9.01
C PRO A 266 -3.52 -11.69 9.77
N PRO A 267 -3.23 -11.55 11.08
CA PRO A 267 -3.85 -10.54 11.90
C PRO A 267 -3.55 -9.16 11.29
N ARG A 268 -4.60 -8.46 10.85
CA ARG A 268 -4.50 -7.06 10.44
C ARG A 268 -4.21 -6.26 11.70
N LEU A 269 -3.05 -5.62 11.73
CA LEU A 269 -2.70 -4.69 12.80
C LEU A 269 -3.48 -3.40 12.55
N ALA A 270 -4.20 -2.95 13.58
CA ALA A 270 -5.01 -1.75 13.49
C ALA A 270 -4.10 -0.53 13.30
N ILE A 271 -4.10 0.04 12.10
CA ILE A 271 -3.58 1.38 11.84
C ILE A 271 -4.77 2.33 11.95
N LYS A 272 -4.61 3.41 12.71
CA LYS A 272 -5.63 4.46 12.82
C LYS A 272 -5.75 5.14 11.46
N GLU A 273 -6.95 5.19 10.88
CA GLU A 273 -7.15 6.00 9.68
C GLU A 273 -6.86 7.47 10.01
N PRO A 274 -6.07 8.18 9.18
CA PRO A 274 -5.78 9.58 9.41
C PRO A 274 -7.06 10.40 9.27
N SER A 275 -7.12 11.49 10.02
CA SER A 275 -8.12 12.53 9.80
C SER A 275 -7.96 13.10 8.38
N ARG A 276 -9.05 13.09 7.60
CA ARG A 276 -9.16 13.65 6.24
C ARG A 276 -8.28 14.91 6.05
N PRO A 277 -7.41 14.96 5.03
CA PRO A 277 -6.63 16.16 4.74
C PRO A 277 -7.54 17.33 4.35
N SER A 278 -7.14 18.54 4.76
CA SER A 278 -7.85 19.80 4.56
C SER A 278 -7.59 20.40 3.17
N PHE A 279 -7.93 19.68 2.11
CA PHE A 279 -7.98 20.23 0.75
C PHE A 279 -9.40 20.12 0.20
N LEU A 280 -9.85 21.22 -0.42
CA LEU A 280 -11.18 21.58 -0.94
C LEU A 280 -12.25 20.45 -1.08
N PRO A 281 -13.53 20.73 -0.76
CA PRO A 281 -14.58 19.71 -0.55
C PRO A 281 -15.04 18.89 -1.78
N TYR A 282 -14.34 18.91 -2.93
CA TYR A 282 -14.83 18.35 -4.21
C TYR A 282 -13.79 17.48 -4.94
N GLN A 283 -13.29 16.41 -4.31
CA GLN A 283 -12.58 15.34 -5.03
C GLN A 283 -13.51 14.17 -5.29
N LEU A 284 -13.97 14.02 -6.54
CA LEU A 284 -14.78 12.86 -6.97
C LEU A 284 -13.93 11.59 -6.97
N VAL A 285 -12.68 11.71 -7.41
CA VAL A 285 -11.65 10.67 -7.42
C VAL A 285 -10.55 11.04 -6.43
N SER A 286 -10.20 10.13 -5.52
CA SER A 286 -9.21 10.40 -4.47
C SER A 286 -7.83 9.82 -4.83
N PRO A 287 -6.71 10.53 -4.60
CA PRO A 287 -5.36 9.99 -4.73
C PRO A 287 -4.86 9.27 -3.45
N GLU A 288 -5.70 9.13 -2.42
CA GLU A 288 -5.29 8.59 -1.12
C GLU A 288 -5.41 7.06 -1.06
N PRO A 289 -4.30 6.33 -0.86
CA PRO A 289 -4.34 4.87 -0.75
C PRO A 289 -4.92 4.42 0.59
N SER A 290 -5.65 3.29 0.58
CA SER A 290 -5.84 2.49 1.80
C SER A 290 -4.53 1.77 2.12
N ILE A 291 -4.19 1.66 3.41
CA ILE A 291 -2.95 0.99 3.84
C ILE A 291 -3.29 -0.01 4.94
N ASP A 292 -2.99 -1.27 4.68
CA ASP A 292 -3.27 -2.40 5.58
C ASP A 292 -1.97 -3.09 5.99
N LEU A 293 -1.78 -3.32 7.29
CA LEU A 293 -0.57 -3.95 7.84
C LEU A 293 -0.86 -5.35 8.35
N TYR A 294 -0.02 -6.30 7.93
CA TYR A 294 -0.09 -7.71 8.27
C TYR A 294 1.25 -8.23 8.78
N SER A 295 1.23 -9.15 9.75
CA SER A 295 2.42 -9.91 10.14
C SER A 295 2.60 -11.15 9.26
N VAL A 296 3.79 -11.31 8.68
CA VAL A 296 4.17 -12.41 7.78
C VAL A 296 4.46 -13.71 8.54
N ALA A 297 4.69 -13.63 9.85
CA ALA A 297 5.13 -14.73 10.72
C ALA A 297 4.21 -15.97 10.73
N LEU A 298 3.05 -15.90 10.09
CA LEU A 298 2.04 -16.95 10.07
C LEU A 298 1.74 -17.50 8.66
N THR A 299 2.44 -17.05 7.61
CA THR A 299 1.99 -17.33 6.23
C THR A 299 3.14 -17.79 5.32
N GLN A 300 3.38 -19.10 5.25
CA GLN A 300 3.98 -19.63 4.02
C GLN A 300 2.92 -19.55 2.93
N GLY A 301 3.24 -18.86 1.83
CA GLY A 301 2.26 -18.62 0.78
C GLY A 301 2.84 -17.94 -0.44
N LEU A 302 2.02 -17.89 -1.48
CA LEU A 302 2.23 -17.06 -2.65
C LEU A 302 1.33 -15.83 -2.54
N MET A 303 1.90 -14.67 -2.81
CA MET A 303 1.15 -13.44 -3.01
C MET A 303 0.77 -13.33 -4.48
N VAL A 304 -0.48 -12.97 -4.75
CA VAL A 304 -0.98 -12.66 -6.09
C VAL A 304 -1.54 -11.24 -6.06
N ILE A 305 -0.92 -10.33 -6.79
CA ILE A 305 -1.41 -8.97 -7.03
C ILE A 305 -1.85 -8.91 -8.49
N ALA A 306 -3.03 -8.39 -8.78
CA ALA A 306 -3.49 -8.24 -10.16
C ALA A 306 -4.46 -7.07 -10.35
N SER A 307 -4.62 -6.65 -11.61
CA SER A 307 -5.67 -5.73 -12.06
C SER A 307 -7.06 -6.36 -11.96
N ASP A 308 -8.09 -5.53 -12.11
CA ASP A 308 -9.47 -5.98 -12.20
C ASP A 308 -9.73 -6.87 -13.42
N GLY A 309 -8.95 -6.73 -14.50
CA GLY A 309 -8.92 -7.66 -15.63
C GLY A 309 -8.75 -9.13 -15.23
N LEU A 310 -8.12 -9.43 -14.08
CA LEU A 310 -8.20 -10.76 -13.46
C LEU A 310 -9.40 -10.88 -12.50
N TRP A 311 -9.47 -9.98 -11.52
CA TRP A 311 -10.31 -10.17 -10.32
C TRP A 311 -11.81 -9.99 -10.55
N ASP A 312 -12.23 -9.31 -11.63
CA ASP A 312 -13.63 -9.20 -12.00
C ASP A 312 -14.20 -10.50 -12.54
N LEU A 313 -13.35 -11.37 -13.09
CA LEU A 313 -13.75 -12.63 -13.72
C LEU A 313 -13.35 -13.86 -12.90
N VAL A 314 -12.27 -13.79 -12.13
CA VAL A 314 -11.71 -14.93 -11.40
C VAL A 314 -11.78 -14.68 -9.90
N SER A 315 -12.60 -15.46 -9.18
CA SER A 315 -12.68 -15.37 -7.72
C SER A 315 -11.37 -15.84 -7.06
N PRO A 316 -11.02 -15.33 -5.85
CA PRO A 316 -9.83 -15.80 -5.12
C PRO A 316 -9.77 -17.32 -4.93
N SER A 317 -10.92 -17.96 -4.68
CA SER A 317 -11.05 -19.41 -4.55
C SER A 317 -10.75 -20.16 -5.84
N LYS A 318 -11.22 -19.64 -7.00
CA LYS A 318 -10.93 -20.21 -8.31
C LYS A 318 -9.46 -20.01 -8.68
N ALA A 319 -8.92 -18.82 -8.43
CA ALA A 319 -7.51 -18.51 -8.64
C ALA A 319 -6.63 -19.47 -7.82
N MET A 320 -6.93 -19.68 -6.53
CA MET A 320 -6.19 -20.62 -5.69
C MET A 320 -6.21 -22.05 -6.22
N ALA A 321 -7.33 -22.54 -6.75
CA ALA A 321 -7.39 -23.87 -7.36
C ALA A 321 -6.50 -23.99 -8.62
N LEU A 322 -6.40 -22.92 -9.41
CA LEU A 322 -5.50 -22.87 -10.57
C LEU A 322 -4.03 -22.82 -10.14
N VAL A 323 -3.72 -22.00 -9.13
CA VAL A 323 -2.40 -21.89 -8.53
C VAL A 323 -1.97 -23.23 -7.93
N ASP A 324 -2.84 -23.92 -7.17
CA ASP A 324 -2.56 -25.26 -6.61
C ASP A 324 -2.20 -26.25 -7.72
N ALA A 325 -3.00 -26.29 -8.79
CA ALA A 325 -2.76 -27.20 -9.91
C ALA A 325 -1.48 -26.87 -10.69
N ALA A 326 -1.17 -25.60 -10.92
CA ALA A 326 0.02 -25.18 -11.67
C ALA A 326 1.29 -25.33 -10.83
N TYR A 327 1.27 -24.81 -9.60
CA TYR A 327 2.42 -24.80 -8.71
C TYR A 327 2.82 -26.22 -8.27
N ALA A 328 1.87 -27.14 -8.10
CA ALA A 328 2.17 -28.54 -7.79
C ALA A 328 2.87 -29.29 -8.95
N ARG A 329 2.69 -28.86 -10.20
CA ARG A 329 3.33 -29.49 -11.37
C ARG A 329 4.79 -29.09 -11.53
N SER A 330 5.08 -27.80 -11.49
CA SER A 330 6.38 -27.26 -11.89
C SER A 330 7.06 -26.41 -10.84
N LYS A 331 6.30 -25.89 -9.86
CA LYS A 331 6.72 -24.80 -8.95
C LYS A 331 7.19 -23.54 -9.68
N ASP A 332 6.89 -23.43 -10.97
CA ASP A 332 7.24 -22.31 -11.82
C ASP A 332 6.18 -21.21 -11.69
N LEU A 333 6.61 -20.03 -11.24
CA LEU A 333 5.73 -18.89 -11.06
C LEU A 333 5.26 -18.31 -12.41
N GLU A 334 6.04 -18.46 -13.48
CA GLU A 334 5.63 -18.04 -14.82
C GLU A 334 4.46 -18.88 -15.32
N GLU A 335 4.49 -20.20 -15.08
CA GLU A 335 3.36 -21.09 -15.38
C GLU A 335 2.13 -20.70 -14.57
N VAL A 336 2.29 -20.38 -13.28
CA VAL A 336 1.20 -19.91 -12.43
C VAL A 336 0.56 -18.64 -13.00
N VAL A 337 1.37 -17.63 -13.34
CA VAL A 337 0.91 -16.38 -13.96
C VAL A 337 0.18 -16.67 -15.27
N ARG A 338 0.75 -17.52 -16.14
CA ARG A 338 0.15 -17.87 -17.43
C ARG A 338 -1.24 -18.47 -17.28
N VAL A 339 -1.42 -19.42 -16.35
CA VAL A 339 -2.71 -20.08 -16.12
C VAL A 339 -3.77 -19.09 -15.60
N LEU A 340 -3.38 -18.12 -14.76
CA LEU A 340 -4.30 -17.08 -14.28
C LEU A 340 -4.76 -16.16 -15.42
N ILE A 341 -3.83 -15.71 -16.27
CA ILE A 341 -4.13 -14.88 -17.44
C ILE A 341 -5.01 -15.63 -18.45
N GLU A 342 -4.68 -16.90 -18.74
CA GLU A 342 -5.46 -17.74 -19.64
C GLU A 342 -6.90 -17.95 -19.15
N GLU A 343 -7.11 -18.13 -17.84
CA GLU A 343 -8.46 -18.26 -17.29
C GLU A 343 -9.27 -16.96 -17.45
N SER A 344 -8.66 -15.80 -17.22
CA SER A 344 -9.33 -14.51 -17.45
C SER A 344 -9.72 -14.34 -18.93
N LYS A 345 -8.80 -14.60 -19.86
CA LYS A 345 -9.06 -14.58 -21.30
C LYS A 345 -10.16 -15.56 -21.71
N ARG A 346 -10.14 -16.79 -21.17
CA ARG A 346 -11.16 -17.82 -21.42
C ARG A 346 -12.55 -17.39 -20.96
N LYS A 347 -12.64 -16.56 -19.91
CA LYS A 347 -13.89 -15.97 -19.43
C LYS A 347 -14.33 -14.74 -20.21
N GLY A 348 -13.57 -14.31 -21.21
CA GLY A 348 -13.92 -13.21 -22.11
C GLY A 348 -13.50 -11.84 -21.61
N CYS A 349 -12.38 -11.74 -20.87
CA CYS A 349 -11.80 -10.45 -20.52
C CYS A 349 -11.54 -9.61 -21.77
N LEU A 350 -12.04 -8.38 -21.76
CA LEU A 350 -11.79 -7.38 -22.80
C LEU A 350 -10.75 -6.33 -22.35
N ASP A 351 -10.35 -6.41 -21.08
CA ASP A 351 -9.39 -5.49 -20.46
C ASP A 351 -7.97 -6.04 -20.47
N ASP A 352 -7.01 -5.17 -20.17
CA ASP A 352 -5.64 -5.55 -19.90
C ASP A 352 -5.54 -6.37 -18.60
N VAL A 353 -4.79 -7.47 -18.65
CA VAL A 353 -4.64 -8.40 -17.53
C VAL A 353 -3.19 -8.39 -17.06
N THR A 354 -2.94 -7.72 -15.95
CA THR A 354 -1.62 -7.68 -15.31
C THR A 354 -1.66 -8.50 -14.02
N VAL A 355 -0.75 -9.47 -13.89
CA VAL A 355 -0.66 -10.37 -12.73
C VAL A 355 0.78 -10.47 -12.27
N LEU A 356 1.00 -10.25 -10.97
CA LEU A 356 2.28 -10.42 -10.30
C LEU A 356 2.13 -11.50 -9.22
N VAL A 357 3.02 -12.51 -9.27
CA VAL A 357 3.05 -13.59 -8.28
C VAL A 357 4.45 -13.66 -7.67
N PHE A 358 4.53 -13.67 -6.34
CA PHE A 358 5.80 -13.82 -5.62
C PHE A 358 5.62 -14.60 -4.31
N PRO A 359 6.65 -15.35 -3.87
CA PRO A 359 6.59 -16.07 -2.61
C PRO A 359 6.78 -15.11 -1.43
N LEU A 360 6.01 -15.31 -0.35
CA LEU A 360 6.30 -14.68 0.93
C LEU A 360 7.41 -15.46 1.65
N PRO A 361 8.36 -14.78 2.31
CA PRO A 361 9.42 -15.46 3.03
C PRO A 361 8.82 -16.34 4.13
N ALA A 362 9.35 -17.56 4.26
CA ALA A 362 9.08 -18.36 5.44
C ALA A 362 9.60 -17.61 6.67
N SER A 363 8.83 -17.57 7.76
CA SER A 363 9.30 -17.02 9.02
C SER A 363 10.64 -17.68 9.39
N VAL A 364 11.74 -16.95 9.26
CA VAL A 364 13.00 -17.37 9.86
C VAL A 364 12.75 -17.29 11.35
N LYS A 365 12.70 -18.44 12.03
CA LYS A 365 12.76 -18.44 13.48
C LYS A 365 14.08 -17.76 13.84
N PHE A 366 14.02 -16.54 14.36
CA PHE A 366 15.16 -15.96 15.04
C PHE A 366 15.52 -16.94 16.16
N THR A 367 16.61 -17.67 15.98
CA THR A 367 17.26 -18.38 17.08
C THR A 367 17.69 -17.33 18.08
N ASP A 368 17.14 -17.40 19.28
CA ASP A 368 17.59 -16.66 20.46
C ASP A 368 19.13 -16.70 20.53
N CYS A 369 19.79 -15.57 20.29
CA CYS A 369 21.22 -15.42 20.56
C CYS A 369 21.52 -15.30 22.08
N ASN A 370 20.53 -15.53 22.96
CA ASN A 370 20.70 -15.55 24.41
C ASN A 370 20.99 -16.95 24.97
N LYS A 371 21.88 -17.70 24.31
CA LYS A 371 22.51 -18.90 24.90
C LYS A 371 24.02 -18.97 24.63
N GLN A 372 24.74 -17.95 25.07
CA GLN A 372 26.13 -18.11 25.54
C GLN A 372 26.41 -17.13 26.67
N GLN A 373 25.89 -17.43 27.87
CA GLN A 373 26.49 -17.05 29.14
C GLN A 373 25.81 -17.86 30.25
N GLN A 374 26.17 -19.13 30.33
CA GLN A 374 26.10 -19.95 31.54
C GLN A 374 27.01 -21.17 31.28
N HIS A 375 28.30 -20.99 31.57
CA HIS A 375 29.12 -21.91 32.35
C HIS A 375 30.45 -21.25 32.70
#